data_AF-A0A977NLZ7-F1
#
_entry.id   AF-A0A977NLZ7-F1
#
_cell.length_a   1.000
_cell.length_b   1.000
_cell.length_c   1.000
_cell.angle_alpha   90.00
_cell.angle_beta   90.00
_cell.angle_gamma   90.00
#
_symmetry.space_group_name_H-M   'P 1'
#
loop_
_entity.id
_entity.type
_entity.pdbx_description
1 polymer ?
#
loop_
_entity_poly.entity_id
_entity_poly.type
_entity_poly.pdbx_seq_one_letter_code
_entity_poly.pdbx_strand_id
1 'polypeptide(L)'
;MVAKKAGKNPGAKEQLEKISLKAKSSAQAIKDQLRSVTVAIEERVAIDDHINNMSNEMEYLLDSIDSIPRAGQKKILVAYKKFLKENLDAVDSRLRKTG
;
A
#
# COMPACT_ATOMS: atom_id res chain seq x y z
N MET A 1 8.58 -24.64 -25.21
CA MET A 1 7.47 -23.65 -25.22
C MET A 1 8.06 -22.28 -24.93
N VAL A 2 7.91 -21.33 -25.85
CA VAL A 2 8.49 -19.98 -25.72
C VAL A 2 7.62 -19.18 -24.76
N ALA A 3 8.18 -18.76 -23.63
CA ALA A 3 7.52 -17.85 -22.71
C ALA A 3 7.20 -16.54 -23.45
N LYS A 4 5.93 -16.32 -23.78
CA LYS A 4 5.44 -15.03 -24.30
C LYS A 4 5.78 -13.97 -23.26
N LYS A 5 6.72 -13.08 -23.57
CA LYS A 5 6.91 -11.83 -22.83
C LYS A 5 5.55 -11.15 -22.73
N ALA A 6 5.00 -11.11 -21.52
CA ALA A 6 3.87 -10.26 -21.21
C ALA A 6 4.28 -8.83 -21.57
N GLY A 7 3.66 -8.27 -22.61
CA GLY A 7 3.90 -6.88 -22.98
C GLY A 7 3.55 -6.00 -21.79
N LYS A 8 4.56 -5.34 -21.20
CA LYS A 8 4.37 -4.34 -20.15
C LYS A 8 3.42 -3.27 -20.69
N ASN A 9 2.24 -3.17 -20.10
CA ASN A 9 1.22 -2.22 -20.50
C ASN A 9 1.66 -0.81 -20.03
N PRO A 10 2.00 0.13 -20.91
CA PRO A 10 2.58 1.43 -20.51
C PRO A 10 1.68 2.21 -19.54
N GLY A 11 0.36 2.11 -19.72
CA GLY A 11 -0.63 2.75 -18.84
C GLY A 11 -0.71 2.17 -17.43
N ALA A 12 -0.33 0.89 -17.23
CA ALA A 12 -0.28 0.30 -15.89
C ALA A 12 0.91 0.86 -15.10
N LYS A 13 2.05 1.04 -15.76
CA LYS A 13 3.26 1.62 -15.15
C LYS A 13 3.02 3.07 -14.69
N GLU A 14 2.40 3.90 -15.53
CA GLU A 14 2.09 5.29 -15.16
C GLU A 14 1.08 5.37 -14.00
N GLN A 15 0.11 4.45 -13.96
CA GLN A 15 -0.83 4.35 -12.84
C GLN A 15 -0.13 3.91 -11.55
N LEU A 16 0.78 2.95 -11.63
CA LEU A 16 1.58 2.50 -10.50
C LEU A 16 2.46 3.63 -9.94
N GLU A 17 3.13 4.39 -10.81
CA GLU A 17 3.93 5.56 -10.39
C GLU A 17 3.08 6.60 -9.64
N LYS A 18 1.87 6.91 -10.15
CA LYS A 18 0.93 7.81 -9.47
C LYS A 18 0.48 7.27 -8.11
N ILE A 19 0.25 5.96 -8.01
CA ILE A 19 -0.13 5.32 -6.74
C ILE A 19 1.04 5.32 -5.75
N SER A 20 2.26 5.03 -6.20
CA SER A 20 3.49 5.07 -5.39
C SER A 20 3.72 6.46 -4.80
N LEU A 21 3.55 7.53 -5.59
CA LEU A 21 3.66 8.91 -5.10
C LEU A 21 2.63 9.23 -4.01
N LYS A 22 1.37 8.79 -4.20
CA LYS A 22 0.32 8.99 -3.19
C LYS A 22 0.61 8.21 -1.92
N ALA A 23 1.00 6.93 -2.03
CA ALA A 23 1.35 6.09 -0.87
C ALA A 23 2.50 6.70 -0.07
N LYS A 24 3.57 7.17 -0.74
CA LYS A 24 4.70 7.84 -0.11
C LYS A 24 4.30 9.14 0.58
N SER A 25 3.45 9.94 -0.05
CA SER A 25 2.92 11.18 0.54
C SER A 25 2.07 10.89 1.79
N SER A 26 1.19 9.89 1.74
CA SER A 26 0.41 9.46 2.90
C SER A 26 1.28 8.90 4.02
N ALA A 27 2.28 8.09 3.69
CA ALA A 27 3.27 7.59 4.64
C ALA A 27 3.99 8.75 5.34
N GLN A 28 4.42 9.77 4.58
CA GLN A 28 5.05 10.95 5.17
C GLN A 28 4.13 11.70 6.12
N ALA A 29 2.85 11.88 5.77
CA ALA A 29 1.89 12.54 6.63
C ALA A 29 1.72 11.83 7.99
N ILE A 30 1.72 10.49 8.02
CA ILE A 30 1.64 9.74 9.29
C ILE A 30 2.92 9.96 10.11
N LYS A 31 4.11 9.91 9.48
CA LYS A 31 5.39 10.15 10.17
C LYS A 31 5.47 11.56 10.76
N ASP A 32 4.93 12.55 10.06
CA ASP A 32 4.87 13.93 10.56
C ASP A 32 3.95 14.04 11.79
N GLN A 33 2.81 13.34 11.81
CA GLN A 33 1.97 13.23 13.01
C GLN A 33 2.66 12.46 14.14
N LEU A 34 3.40 11.40 13.85
CA LEU A 34 4.16 10.65 14.86
C LEU A 34 5.23 11.52 15.53
N ARG A 35 5.83 12.45 14.78
CA ARG A 35 6.81 13.42 15.30
C ARG A 35 6.18 14.47 16.20
N SER A 36 4.88 14.76 16.05
CA SER A 36 4.17 15.75 16.87
C SER A 36 3.74 15.20 18.23
N VAL A 37 3.76 13.87 18.42
CA VAL A 37 3.41 13.22 19.70
C VAL A 37 4.66 12.79 20.48
N THR A 38 4.55 12.84 21.81
CA THR A 38 5.56 12.31 22.72
C THR A 38 5.42 10.79 22.79
N VAL A 39 6.43 10.09 22.26
CA VAL A 39 6.55 8.62 22.26
C VAL A 39 8.01 8.27 22.52
N ALA A 40 8.30 7.04 22.98
CA ALA A 40 9.67 6.59 23.12
C ALA A 40 10.39 6.57 21.76
N ILE A 41 11.70 6.79 21.75
CA ILE A 41 12.48 6.85 20.50
C ILE A 41 12.42 5.50 19.78
N GLU A 42 12.55 4.39 20.51
CA GLU A 42 12.48 3.05 19.92
C GLU A 42 11.11 2.78 19.27
N GLU A 43 10.02 3.15 19.94
CA GLU A 43 8.66 3.01 19.41
C GLU A 43 8.46 3.86 18.16
N ARG A 44 8.99 5.09 18.17
CA ARG A 44 8.93 5.97 17.00
C ARG A 44 9.62 5.36 15.80
N VAL A 45 10.85 4.87 15.98
CA VAL A 45 11.63 4.24 14.91
C VAL A 45 10.90 3.00 14.37
N ALA A 46 10.39 2.15 15.26
CA ALA A 46 9.64 0.96 14.86
C ALA A 46 8.39 1.31 14.02
N ILE A 47 7.63 2.33 14.42
CA ILE A 47 6.45 2.77 13.68
C ILE A 47 6.85 3.39 12.33
N ASP A 48 7.90 4.21 12.28
CA ASP A 48 8.43 4.80 11.04
C ASP A 48 8.84 3.71 10.04
N ASP A 49 9.54 2.66 10.52
CA ASP A 49 9.96 1.52 9.70
C ASP A 49 8.75 0.75 9.17
N HIS A 50 7.75 0.48 10.01
CA HIS A 50 6.51 -0.16 9.57
C HIS A 50 5.77 0.65 8.51
N ILE A 51 5.68 1.98 8.65
CA ILE A 51 5.05 2.87 7.67
C ILE A 51 5.78 2.80 6.32
N ASN A 52 7.11 2.83 6.33
CA ASN A 52 7.91 2.71 5.10
C ASN A 52 7.70 1.35 4.43
N ASN A 53 7.71 0.26 5.22
CA ASN A 53 7.49 -1.09 4.70
C ASN A 53 6.11 -1.23 4.06
N MET A 54 5.05 -0.74 4.71
CA MET A 54 3.69 -0.76 4.14
C MET A 54 3.61 -0.02 2.80
N SER A 55 4.24 1.14 2.68
CA SER A 55 4.27 1.90 1.42
C SER A 55 4.97 1.12 0.30
N ASN A 56 6.07 0.45 0.62
CA ASN A 56 6.82 -0.34 -0.36
C ASN A 56 6.07 -1.62 -0.74
N GLU A 57 5.53 -2.36 0.22
CA GLU A 57 4.76 -3.59 0.00
C GLU A 57 3.53 -3.34 -0.88
N MET A 58 2.85 -2.21 -0.71
CA MET A 58 1.74 -1.81 -1.58
C MET A 58 2.17 -1.67 -3.04
N GLU A 59 3.30 -1.02 -3.29
CA GLU A 59 3.87 -0.86 -4.64
C GLU A 59 4.25 -2.21 -5.25
N TYR A 60 4.98 -3.04 -4.50
CA TYR A 60 5.39 -4.38 -4.93
C TYR A 60 4.20 -5.29 -5.22
N LEU A 61 3.14 -5.24 -4.41
CA LEU A 61 1.96 -6.07 -4.61
C LEU A 61 1.22 -5.67 -5.88
N LEU A 62 1.08 -4.36 -6.15
CA LEU A 62 0.43 -3.89 -7.37
C LEU A 62 1.24 -4.25 -8.63
N ASP A 63 2.56 -4.09 -8.61
CA ASP A 63 3.44 -4.52 -9.71
C ASP A 63 3.35 -6.05 -9.93
N SER A 64 3.33 -6.82 -8.84
CA SER A 64 3.16 -8.27 -8.88
C SER A 64 1.81 -8.65 -9.48
N ILE A 65 0.72 -7.97 -9.12
CA ILE A 65 -0.60 -8.18 -9.71
C ILE A 65 -0.59 -7.85 -11.20
N ASP A 66 0.06 -6.75 -11.60
CA ASP A 66 0.15 -6.37 -13.01
C ASP A 66 0.96 -7.36 -13.86
N SER A 67 1.85 -8.13 -13.22
CA SER A 67 2.63 -9.19 -13.88
C SER A 67 1.82 -10.47 -14.18
N ILE A 68 0.68 -10.71 -13.52
CA ILE A 68 -0.11 -11.92 -13.73
C ILE A 68 -0.99 -11.82 -15.00
N PRO A 69 -1.50 -12.94 -15.55
CA PRO A 69 -2.41 -12.90 -16.70
C PRO A 69 -3.69 -12.08 -16.45
N ARG A 70 -4.10 -11.25 -17.43
CA ARG A 70 -5.28 -10.35 -17.34
C ARG A 70 -6.56 -11.02 -16.85
N ALA A 71 -6.77 -12.29 -17.19
CA ALA A 71 -7.94 -13.07 -16.76
C ALA A 71 -8.03 -13.21 -15.22
N GLY A 72 -6.90 -13.21 -14.51
CA GLY A 72 -6.81 -13.30 -13.05
C GLY A 72 -6.71 -11.93 -12.36
N GLN A 73 -6.13 -10.92 -13.02
CA GLN A 73 -5.86 -9.59 -12.45
C GLN A 73 -7.07 -8.99 -11.74
N LYS A 74 -8.23 -8.96 -12.41
CA LYS A 74 -9.45 -8.37 -11.84
C LYS A 74 -9.86 -9.05 -10.54
N LYS A 75 -9.77 -10.38 -10.45
CA LYS A 75 -10.15 -11.13 -9.24
C LYS A 75 -9.22 -10.79 -8.07
N ILE A 76 -7.92 -10.72 -8.33
CA ILE A 76 -6.94 -10.37 -7.27
C ILE A 76 -7.10 -8.91 -6.83
N LEU A 77 -7.28 -7.97 -7.76
CA LEU A 77 -7.55 -6.56 -7.42
C LEU A 77 -8.83 -6.40 -6.58
N VAL A 78 -9.88 -7.18 -6.87
CA VAL A 78 -11.11 -7.18 -6.05
C VAL A 78 -10.83 -7.71 -4.64
N ALA A 79 -10.07 -8.80 -4.51
CA ALA A 79 -9.70 -9.34 -3.21
C ALA A 79 -8.83 -8.35 -2.42
N TYR A 80 -7.84 -7.73 -3.06
CA TYR A 80 -6.98 -6.72 -2.44
C TYR A 80 -7.77 -5.50 -1.98
N LYS A 81 -8.72 -5.01 -2.82
CA LYS A 81 -9.63 -3.93 -2.42
C LYS A 81 -10.46 -4.30 -1.19
N LYS A 82 -10.94 -5.55 -1.08
CA LYS A 82 -11.70 -6.01 0.09
C LYS A 82 -10.82 -6.02 1.34
N PHE A 83 -9.60 -6.56 1.24
CA PHE A 83 -8.62 -6.54 2.32
C PHE A 83 -8.35 -5.11 2.82
N LEU A 84 -8.13 -4.14 1.93
CA LEU A 84 -7.91 -2.75 2.32
C LEU A 84 -9.12 -2.13 3.04
N LYS A 85 -10.35 -2.44 2.61
CA LYS A 85 -11.56 -1.99 3.29
C LYS A 85 -11.68 -2.55 4.70
N GLU A 86 -11.44 -3.85 4.89
CA GLU A 86 -11.48 -4.48 6.21
C GLU A 86 -10.45 -3.86 7.17
N ASN A 87 -9.28 -3.47 6.66
CA ASN A 87 -8.28 -2.75 7.45
C ASN A 87 -8.75 -1.32 7.81
N LEU A 88 -9.40 -0.60 6.89
CA LEU A 88 -9.99 0.71 7.20
C LEU A 88 -11.09 0.59 8.27
N ASP A 89 -11.98 -0.41 8.15
CA ASP A 89 -13.03 -0.66 9.13
C ASP A 89 -12.45 -0.94 10.53
N ALA A 90 -11.30 -1.62 10.60
CA ALA A 90 -10.57 -1.86 11.83
C ALA A 90 -9.98 -0.57 12.42
N VAL A 91 -9.42 0.32 11.58
CA VAL A 91 -8.96 1.65 11.99
C VAL A 91 -10.11 2.49 12.51
N ASP A 92 -11.22 2.59 11.78
CA ASP A 92 -12.42 3.33 12.19
C ASP A 92 -12.98 2.81 13.51
N SER A 93 -12.97 1.50 13.70
CA SER A 93 -13.40 0.87 14.95
C SER A 93 -12.51 1.22 16.13
N ARG A 94 -11.20 1.42 15.91
CA ARG A 94 -10.28 1.92 16.95
C ARG A 94 -10.53 3.41 17.20
N LEU A 95 -10.69 4.22 16.15
CA LEU A 95 -10.97 5.66 16.27
C LEU A 95 -12.20 5.93 17.12
N ARG A 96 -13.30 5.20 16.88
CA ARG A 96 -14.54 5.27 17.69
C ARG A 96 -14.38 4.90 19.16
N LYS A 97 -13.32 4.17 19.54
CA LYS A 97 -13.03 3.82 20.94
C LYS A 97 -12.14 4.84 21.64
N THR A 98 -11.43 5.66 20.86
CA THR A 98 -10.49 6.68 21.32
C THR A 98 -11.07 8.10 21.32
N GLY A 99 -12.30 8.28 20.81
CA GLY A 99 -13.07 9.53 20.89
C GLY A 99 -14.30 9.35 21.76
#